data_AF-A0A931TE10-F1
#
_entry.id   AF-A0A931TE10-F1
#
_cell.length_a   1.000
_cell.length_b   1.000
_cell.length_c   1.000
_cell.angle_alpha   90.00
_cell.angle_beta   90.00
_cell.angle_gamma   90.00
#
_symmetry.space_group_name_H-M   'P 1'
#
loop_
_entity.id
_entity.type
_entity.pdbx_description
1 polymer ?
#
loop_
_entity_poly.entity_id
_entity_poly.type
_entity_poly.pdbx_seq_one_letter_code
_entity_poly.pdbx_strand_id
1 'polypeptide(L)'
;MTHDHGQGRSPDRWAQLRFAVVGPLLAAPPAPGTLKAALTALAGQPWRHPSTAEPARFAFSTIERWLYQAKRERADPVGVLRRKVRKDHGRRRAISDLLTRVLRAQYDEHPSWSAQLHADNLAVRVEEDARLGGRPSYSTVRRVLHAHGLVRRRR
;
A
#
# COMPACT_ATOMS: atom_id res chain seq x y z
N MET A 1 -16.12 -29.08 -9.90
CA MET A 1 -16.43 -27.70 -10.33
C MET A 1 -15.42 -26.78 -9.68
N THR A 2 -14.30 -26.55 -10.37
CA THR A 2 -13.13 -25.81 -9.87
C THR A 2 -13.32 -24.32 -10.15
N HIS A 3 -13.61 -23.53 -9.11
CA HIS A 3 -13.45 -22.08 -9.21
C HIS A 3 -11.96 -21.75 -9.09
N ASP A 4 -11.34 -21.55 -10.25
CA ASP A 4 -10.03 -20.94 -10.42
C ASP A 4 -10.04 -19.53 -9.81
N HIS A 5 -9.58 -19.42 -8.56
CA HIS A 5 -9.41 -18.13 -7.90
C HIS A 5 -8.10 -17.50 -8.37
N GLY A 6 -8.20 -16.75 -9.47
CA GLY A 6 -7.13 -16.02 -10.13
C GLY A 6 -6.12 -15.39 -9.16
N GLN A 7 -4.85 -15.76 -9.35
CA GLN A 7 -3.68 -15.40 -8.56
C GLN A 7 -3.22 -13.94 -8.79
N GLY A 8 -4.11 -12.96 -8.53
CA GLY A 8 -3.81 -11.52 -8.64
C GLY A 8 -3.29 -10.90 -7.33
N ARG A 9 -2.49 -9.81 -7.43
CA ARG A 9 -2.04 -9.05 -6.24
C ARG A 9 -3.26 -8.51 -5.47
N SER A 10 -3.15 -8.29 -4.17
CA SER A 10 -4.27 -7.77 -3.33
C SER A 10 -5.03 -6.57 -3.95
N PRO A 11 -4.37 -5.57 -4.60
CA PRO A 11 -5.07 -4.50 -5.30
C PRO A 11 -5.96 -4.97 -6.47
N ASP A 12 -5.56 -6.03 -7.17
CA ASP A 12 -6.30 -6.59 -8.31
C ASP A 12 -7.56 -7.32 -7.82
N ARG A 13 -7.47 -8.09 -6.72
CA ARG A 13 -8.65 -8.76 -6.14
C ARG A 13 -9.70 -7.76 -5.67
N TRP A 14 -9.27 -6.61 -5.13
CA TRP A 14 -10.17 -5.52 -4.78
C TRP A 14 -10.81 -4.86 -6.01
N ALA A 15 -10.05 -4.67 -7.10
CA ALA A 15 -10.58 -4.15 -8.35
C ALA A 15 -11.65 -5.07 -8.96
N GLN A 16 -11.36 -6.38 -9.01
CA GLN A 16 -12.28 -7.40 -9.50
C GLN A 16 -13.57 -7.45 -8.69
N LEU A 17 -13.48 -7.42 -7.36
CA LEU A 17 -14.68 -7.36 -6.50
C LEU A 17 -15.53 -6.13 -6.83
N ARG A 18 -14.91 -4.95 -6.86
CA ARG A 18 -15.63 -3.68 -7.11
C ARG A 18 -16.29 -3.69 -8.49
N PHE A 19 -15.59 -4.22 -9.49
CA PHE A 19 -16.13 -4.38 -10.83
C PHE A 19 -17.27 -5.40 -10.86
N ALA A 20 -17.17 -6.51 -10.14
CA ALA A 20 -18.26 -7.49 -10.04
C ALA A 20 -19.52 -6.87 -9.41
N VAL A 21 -19.38 -5.93 -8.48
CA VAL A 21 -20.50 -5.21 -7.86
C VAL A 21 -21.21 -4.30 -8.88
N VAL A 22 -20.47 -3.50 -9.64
CA VAL A 22 -21.04 -2.47 -10.54
C VAL A 22 -21.22 -2.93 -11.97
N GLY A 23 -20.58 -4.03 -12.37
CA GLY A 23 -20.58 -4.62 -13.71
C GLY A 23 -21.98 -4.87 -14.24
N PRO A 24 -22.93 -5.44 -13.46
CA PRO A 24 -24.31 -5.59 -13.89
C PRO A 24 -24.97 -4.27 -14.32
N LEU A 25 -24.70 -3.16 -13.61
CA LEU A 25 -25.25 -1.83 -13.95
C LEU A 25 -24.59 -1.22 -15.19
N LEU A 26 -23.38 -1.64 -15.53
CA LEU A 26 -22.69 -1.22 -16.75
C LEU A 26 -23.16 -2.01 -17.97
N ALA A 27 -23.38 -3.31 -17.80
CA ALA A 27 -23.85 -4.21 -18.86
C ALA A 27 -25.33 -4.03 -19.18
N ALA A 28 -26.16 -3.80 -18.15
CA ALA A 28 -27.59 -3.55 -18.26
C ALA A 28 -27.94 -2.26 -17.52
N PRO A 29 -27.80 -1.10 -18.18
CA PRO A 29 -28.11 0.18 -17.56
C PRO A 29 -29.57 0.22 -17.06
N PRO A 30 -29.80 0.63 -15.80
CA PRO A 30 -31.15 0.72 -15.26
C PRO A 30 -31.96 1.78 -15.99
N ALA A 31 -33.28 1.58 -16.06
CA ALA A 31 -34.20 2.55 -16.64
C ALA A 31 -34.09 3.92 -15.94
N PRO A 32 -34.41 5.03 -16.63
CA PRO A 32 -34.38 6.36 -16.04
C PRO A 32 -35.11 6.41 -14.69
N GLY A 33 -34.49 7.00 -13.67
CA GLY A 33 -35.04 7.09 -12.32
C GLY A 33 -34.85 5.85 -11.42
N THR A 34 -34.47 4.70 -11.96
CA THR A 34 -34.34 3.44 -11.16
C THR A 34 -32.94 3.17 -10.62
N LEU A 35 -31.95 4.00 -10.98
CA LEU A 35 -30.54 3.85 -10.56
C LEU A 35 -30.39 3.80 -9.03
N LYS A 36 -31.12 4.67 -8.31
CA LYS A 36 -31.05 4.72 -6.84
C LYS A 36 -31.54 3.42 -6.21
N ALA A 37 -32.60 2.83 -6.74
CA ALA A 37 -33.12 1.55 -6.27
C ALA A 37 -32.12 0.41 -6.53
N ALA A 38 -31.53 0.38 -7.73
CA ALA A 38 -30.54 -0.62 -8.09
C ALA A 38 -29.29 -0.56 -7.21
N LEU A 39 -28.75 0.64 -6.97
CA LEU A 39 -27.62 0.85 -6.05
C LEU A 39 -27.96 0.49 -4.60
N THR A 40 -29.17 0.80 -4.13
CA THR A 40 -29.64 0.40 -2.79
C THR A 40 -29.72 -1.12 -2.66
N ALA A 41 -30.19 -1.83 -3.68
CA ALA A 41 -30.22 -3.29 -3.71
C ALA A 41 -28.80 -3.89 -3.64
N LEU A 42 -27.83 -3.31 -4.37
CA LEU A 42 -26.43 -3.74 -4.29
C LEU A 42 -25.80 -3.47 -2.91
N ALA A 43 -26.21 -2.40 -2.22
CA ALA A 43 -25.75 -2.11 -0.87
C ALA A 43 -26.38 -3.06 0.19
N GLY A 44 -27.60 -3.53 -0.09
CA GLY A 44 -28.36 -4.44 0.77
C GLY A 44 -27.91 -5.91 0.73
N GLN A 45 -27.09 -6.31 -0.24
CA GLN A 45 -26.59 -7.69 -0.34
C GLN A 45 -25.17 -7.84 0.25
N PRO A 46 -24.85 -8.99 0.87
CA PRO A 46 -23.50 -9.31 1.27
C PRO A 46 -22.64 -9.70 0.07
N TRP A 47 -21.41 -9.22 0.04
CA TRP A 47 -20.39 -9.55 -0.95
C TRP A 47 -19.25 -10.31 -0.30
N ARG A 48 -18.57 -11.18 -1.05
CA ARG A 48 -17.44 -11.95 -0.51
C ARG A 48 -16.18 -11.09 -0.46
N HIS A 49 -15.62 -10.89 0.73
CA HIS A 49 -14.42 -10.09 0.91
C HIS A 49 -13.19 -10.75 0.23
N PRO A 50 -12.42 -10.03 -0.62
CA PRO A 50 -11.40 -10.64 -1.47
C PRO A 50 -10.18 -11.18 -0.72
N SER A 51 -9.97 -10.75 0.54
CA SER A 51 -8.81 -11.15 1.35
C SER A 51 -9.15 -12.13 2.47
N THR A 52 -10.34 -12.00 3.08
CA THR A 52 -10.76 -12.83 4.23
C THR A 52 -11.86 -13.82 3.88
N ALA A 53 -12.46 -13.72 2.68
CA ALA A 53 -13.63 -14.48 2.24
C ALA A 53 -14.91 -14.30 3.09
N GLU A 54 -14.88 -13.42 4.08
CA GLU A 54 -16.02 -13.10 4.93
C GLU A 54 -17.04 -12.20 4.22
N PRO A 55 -18.32 -12.19 4.66
CA PRO A 55 -19.32 -11.26 4.15
C PRO A 55 -18.93 -9.80 4.42
N ALA A 56 -18.96 -8.97 3.38
CA ALA A 56 -18.76 -7.53 3.43
C ALA A 56 -19.95 -6.81 2.80
N ARG A 57 -20.34 -5.67 3.36
CA ARG A 57 -21.37 -4.78 2.81
C ARG A 57 -20.74 -3.45 2.45
N PHE A 58 -21.25 -2.82 1.40
CA PHE A 58 -20.76 -1.53 0.93
C PHE A 58 -21.90 -0.53 0.93
N ALA A 59 -21.63 0.69 1.39
CA ALA A 59 -22.63 1.75 1.40
C ALA A 59 -22.99 2.19 -0.04
N PHE A 60 -24.20 2.68 -0.23
CA PHE A 60 -24.72 3.25 -1.48
C PHE A 60 -23.69 4.18 -2.17
N SER A 61 -23.19 5.18 -1.45
CA SER A 61 -22.26 6.20 -1.97
C SER A 61 -20.90 5.63 -2.38
N THR A 62 -20.54 4.45 -1.85
CA THR A 62 -19.31 3.74 -2.23
C THR A 62 -19.50 3.03 -3.57
N ILE A 63 -20.63 2.33 -3.73
CA ILE A 63 -20.97 1.62 -4.96
C ILE A 63 -21.22 2.62 -6.11
N GLU A 64 -21.92 3.72 -5.82
CA GLU A 64 -22.16 4.81 -6.78
C GLU A 64 -20.83 5.39 -7.31
N ARG A 65 -19.86 5.60 -6.43
CA ARG A 65 -18.53 6.09 -6.82
C ARG A 65 -17.82 5.12 -7.74
N TRP A 66 -17.86 3.81 -7.45
CA TRP A 66 -17.27 2.80 -8.31
C TRP A 66 -17.95 2.76 -9.68
N LEU A 67 -19.27 2.86 -9.72
CA LEU A 67 -20.04 2.89 -10.98
C LEU A 67 -19.58 4.04 -11.87
N TYR A 68 -19.51 5.25 -11.31
CA TYR A 68 -19.07 6.41 -12.09
C TYR A 68 -17.59 6.38 -12.46
N GLN A 69 -16.72 5.80 -11.61
CA GLN A 69 -15.31 5.60 -11.95
C GLN A 69 -15.15 4.65 -13.14
N ALA A 70 -15.82 3.49 -13.09
CA ALA A 70 -15.76 2.50 -14.16
C ALA A 70 -16.43 3.01 -15.44
N LYS A 71 -17.57 3.74 -15.35
CA LYS A 71 -18.28 4.30 -16.50
C LYS A 71 -17.47 5.37 -17.26
N ARG A 72 -16.60 6.10 -16.56
CA ARG A 72 -15.74 7.14 -17.16
C ARG A 72 -14.47 6.58 -17.79
N GLU A 73 -14.09 5.36 -17.43
CA GLU A 73 -12.89 4.69 -17.94
C GLU A 73 -13.25 3.86 -19.18
N ARG A 74 -12.50 4.04 -20.27
CA ARG A 74 -12.78 3.37 -21.55
C ARG A 74 -11.83 2.19 -21.81
N ALA A 75 -10.63 2.22 -21.26
CA ALA A 75 -9.59 1.24 -21.58
C ALA A 75 -9.52 0.11 -20.55
N ASP A 76 -9.53 0.45 -19.25
CA ASP A 76 -9.44 -0.54 -18.16
C ASP A 76 -10.42 -0.23 -17.01
N PRO A 77 -11.73 -0.52 -17.19
CA PRO A 77 -12.76 -0.29 -16.17
C PRO A 77 -12.53 -1.06 -14.86
N VAL A 78 -11.73 -2.13 -14.90
CA VAL A 78 -11.32 -2.88 -13.70
C VAL A 78 -10.14 -2.17 -13.03
N GLY A 79 -9.12 -1.80 -13.80
CA GLY A 79 -7.92 -1.15 -13.31
C GLY A 79 -8.17 0.17 -12.59
N VAL A 80 -9.11 0.99 -13.06
CA VAL A 80 -9.48 2.25 -12.38
C VAL A 80 -10.06 2.01 -10.97
N LEU A 81 -10.61 0.82 -10.73
CA LEU A 81 -11.15 0.40 -9.43
C LEU A 81 -10.10 -0.21 -8.51
N ARG A 82 -8.82 -0.33 -8.92
CA ARG A 82 -7.75 -0.76 -8.02
C ARG A 82 -7.63 0.18 -6.83
N ARG A 83 -7.30 -0.38 -5.66
CA ARG A 83 -6.98 0.45 -4.49
C ARG A 83 -5.76 1.30 -4.82
N LYS A 84 -5.94 2.62 -4.94
CA LYS A 84 -4.83 3.56 -5.11
C LYS A 84 -3.86 3.37 -3.95
N VAL A 85 -2.65 2.94 -4.27
CA VAL A 85 -1.56 2.91 -3.30
C VAL A 85 -1.36 4.36 -2.85
N ARG A 86 -1.45 4.62 -1.54
CA ARG A 86 -1.27 5.97 -0.99
C ARG A 86 0.07 6.52 -1.50
N LYS A 87 0.12 7.80 -1.91
CA LYS A 87 1.34 8.43 -2.44
C LYS A 87 2.55 8.29 -1.50
N ASP A 88 2.29 8.17 -0.20
CA ASP A 88 3.32 8.03 0.84
C ASP A 88 3.62 6.59 1.22
N HIS A 89 3.00 5.60 0.56
CA HIS A 89 3.26 4.20 0.81
C HIS A 89 4.69 3.87 0.34
N GLY A 90 5.62 3.85 1.29
CA GLY A 90 7.05 3.71 1.05
C GLY A 90 7.84 5.01 0.98
N ARG A 91 7.23 6.19 1.18
CA ARG A 91 7.97 7.46 1.27
C ARG A 91 8.68 7.51 2.62
N ARG A 92 9.95 7.12 2.59
CA ARG A 92 10.90 7.01 3.71
C ARG A 92 11.21 8.40 4.24
N ARG A 93 10.44 8.87 5.23
CA ARG A 93 10.65 10.18 5.88
C ARG A 93 11.19 10.06 7.30
N ALA A 94 11.94 9.00 7.58
CA ALA A 94 12.48 8.74 8.92
C ALA A 94 13.96 9.13 9.07
N ILE A 95 14.69 9.39 7.97
CA ILE A 95 16.11 9.74 8.01
C ILE A 95 16.45 10.71 6.87
N SER A 96 17.34 11.67 7.13
CA SER A 96 17.83 12.59 6.11
C SER A 96 18.79 11.87 5.13
N ASP A 97 18.92 12.40 3.92
CA ASP A 97 19.88 11.87 2.94
C ASP A 97 21.32 11.98 3.46
N LEU A 98 21.62 13.06 4.20
CA LEU A 98 22.91 13.26 4.85
C LEU A 98 23.19 12.17 5.89
N LEU A 99 22.25 11.88 6.78
CA LEU A 99 22.42 10.84 7.80
C LEU A 99 22.49 9.44 7.19
N THR A 100 21.80 9.21 6.06
CA THR A 100 21.92 7.97 5.29
C THR A 100 23.33 7.80 4.70
N ARG A 101 23.95 8.87 4.21
CA ARG A 101 25.35 8.84 3.73
C ARG A 101 26.33 8.55 4.86
N VAL A 102 26.16 9.19 6.03
CA VAL A 102 26.99 8.94 7.21
C VAL A 102 26.89 7.48 7.67
N LEU A 103 25.66 6.93 7.73
CA LEU A 103 25.45 5.52 8.10
C LEU A 103 26.11 4.55 7.10
N ARG A 104 26.11 4.87 5.81
CA ARG A 104 26.80 4.06 4.78
C ARG A 104 28.32 4.10 4.96
N ALA A 105 28.91 5.29 5.12
CA ALA A 105 30.34 5.43 5.36
C ALA A 105 30.78 4.67 6.63
N GLN A 106 30.03 4.81 7.72
CA GLN A 106 30.27 4.08 8.96
C GLN A 106 30.14 2.55 8.80
N TYR A 107 29.26 2.09 7.91
CA TYR A 107 29.14 0.67 7.58
C TYR A 107 30.35 0.16 6.78
N ASP A 108 30.80 0.94 5.79
CA ASP A 108 31.95 0.55 4.97
C ASP A 108 33.25 0.50 5.81
N GLU A 109 33.41 1.39 6.79
CA GLU A 109 34.49 1.36 7.79
C GLU A 109 34.40 0.15 8.73
N HIS A 110 33.18 -0.25 9.09
CA HIS A 110 32.93 -1.26 10.11
C HIS A 110 31.87 -2.30 9.71
N PRO A 111 32.10 -3.10 8.66
CA PRO A 111 31.09 -3.99 8.09
C PRO A 111 30.73 -5.17 9.02
N SER A 112 31.53 -5.42 10.05
CA SER A 112 31.32 -6.49 11.04
C SER A 112 30.46 -6.08 12.23
N TRP A 113 30.10 -4.79 12.33
CA TRP A 113 29.26 -4.27 13.40
C TRP A 113 27.82 -4.79 13.31
N SER A 114 27.16 -4.86 14.47
CA SER A 114 25.74 -5.14 14.54
C SER A 114 24.94 -3.90 14.16
N ALA A 115 23.67 -4.08 13.78
CA ALA A 115 22.77 -2.95 13.54
C ALA A 115 22.62 -2.06 14.79
N GLN A 116 22.70 -2.66 15.98
CA GLN A 116 22.66 -1.93 17.26
C GLN A 116 23.89 -1.03 17.40
N LEU A 117 25.08 -1.58 17.15
CA LEU A 117 26.33 -0.82 17.24
C LEU A 117 26.39 0.31 16.20
N HIS A 118 25.81 0.10 15.01
CA HIS A 118 25.62 1.19 14.06
C HIS A 118 24.70 2.28 14.59
N ALA A 119 23.57 1.92 15.20
CA ALA A 119 22.62 2.88 15.74
C ALA A 119 23.21 3.70 16.91
N ASP A 120 23.94 3.05 17.80
CA ASP A 120 24.53 3.70 18.98
C ASP A 120 25.64 4.70 18.56
N ASN A 121 26.55 4.30 17.67
CA ASN A 121 27.59 5.20 17.15
C ASN A 121 27.01 6.33 16.29
N LEU A 122 25.93 6.07 15.55
CA LEU A 122 25.25 7.10 14.78
C LEU A 122 24.58 8.13 15.70
N ALA A 123 24.08 7.72 16.86
CA ALA A 123 23.51 8.65 17.85
C ALA A 123 24.57 9.62 18.40
N VAL A 124 25.76 9.12 18.71
CA VAL A 124 26.88 9.97 19.15
C VAL A 124 27.25 11.00 18.08
N ARG A 125 27.33 10.59 16.80
CA ARG A 125 27.63 11.53 15.70
C ARG A 125 26.57 12.60 15.50
N VAL A 126 25.30 12.26 15.73
CA VAL A 126 24.19 13.23 15.67
C VAL A 126 24.24 14.21 16.85
N GLU A 127 24.70 13.77 18.02
CA GLU A 127 24.92 14.65 19.19
C GLU A 127 26.11 15.60 18.96
N GLU A 128 27.14 15.18 18.25
CA GLU A 128 28.32 16.00 17.89
C GLU A 128 28.05 16.98 16.73
N ASP A 129 27.23 16.60 15.74
CA ASP A 129 26.92 17.43 14.58
C ASP A 129 25.40 17.55 14.36
N ALA A 130 24.84 18.64 14.89
CA ALA A 130 23.41 18.98 14.77
C ALA A 130 22.93 19.12 13.31
N ARG A 131 23.83 19.30 12.32
CA ARG A 131 23.47 19.38 10.89
C ARG A 131 22.98 18.03 10.35
N LEU A 132 23.30 16.93 11.03
CA LEU A 132 22.87 15.58 10.65
C LEU A 132 21.38 15.34 10.89
N GLY A 133 20.73 16.22 11.68
CA GLY A 133 19.30 16.17 11.99
C GLY A 133 19.03 15.48 13.33
N GLY A 134 17.79 15.03 13.54
CA GLY A 134 17.41 14.35 14.79
C GLY A 134 17.90 12.91 14.89
N ARG A 135 18.13 12.44 16.12
CA ARG A 135 18.55 11.07 16.42
C ARG A 135 17.53 10.05 15.87
N PRO A 136 17.92 9.14 14.95
CA PRO A 136 17.03 8.12 14.42
C PRO A 136 16.81 7.01 15.44
N SER A 137 15.62 6.41 15.43
CA SER A 137 15.36 5.20 16.23
C SER A 137 16.13 4.00 15.68
N TYR A 138 16.41 3.01 16.54
CA TYR A 138 17.02 1.74 16.13
C TYR A 138 16.28 1.07 14.96
N SER A 139 14.94 1.07 15.00
CA SER A 139 14.12 0.49 13.91
C SER A 139 14.29 1.22 12.58
N THR A 140 14.57 2.52 12.62
CA THR A 140 14.89 3.33 11.44
C THR A 140 16.25 2.93 10.87
N VAL A 141 17.29 2.88 11.71
CA VAL A 141 18.65 2.46 11.30
C VAL A 141 18.62 1.06 10.69
N ARG A 142 18.00 0.09 11.37
CA ARG A 142 17.87 -1.28 10.87
C ARG A 142 17.15 -1.35 9.52
N ARG A 143 16.10 -0.54 9.33
CA ARG A 143 15.37 -0.48 8.06
C ARG A 143 16.22 0.10 6.93
N VAL A 144 17.03 1.12 7.21
CA VAL A 144 17.94 1.73 6.23
C VAL A 144 19.06 0.76 5.83
N LEU A 145 19.69 0.09 6.80
CA LEU A 145 20.69 -0.94 6.54
C LEU A 145 20.11 -2.05 5.64
N HIS A 146 18.94 -2.58 5.99
CA HIS A 146 18.27 -3.62 5.19
C HIS A 146 17.89 -3.13 3.79
N ALA A 147 17.35 -1.91 3.68
CA ALA A 147 16.95 -1.33 2.40
C ALA A 147 18.13 -1.07 1.44
N HIS A 148 19.35 -1.03 1.97
CA HIS A 148 20.58 -0.86 1.21
C HIS A 148 21.44 -2.13 1.14
N GLY A 149 20.93 -3.28 1.61
CA GLY A 149 21.65 -4.55 1.56
C GLY A 149 22.87 -4.62 2.50
N LEU A 150 22.94 -3.73 3.49
CA LEU A 150 24.05 -3.62 4.44
C LEU A 150 23.83 -4.62 5.59
N VAL A 151 24.20 -5.88 5.34
CA VAL A 151 24.09 -6.99 6.30
C VAL A 151 25.45 -7.30 6.90
N ARG A 152 25.52 -7.39 8.23
CA ARG A 152 26.74 -7.69 9.00
C ARG A 152 27.59 -8.77 8.30
N ARG A 153 28.82 -8.41 7.94
CA ARG A 153 29.80 -9.32 7.34
C ARG A 153 30.74 -9.81 8.42
N ARG A 154 30.77 -11.13 8.66
CA ARG A 154 31.79 -11.72 9.53
C ARG A 154 33.15 -11.59 8.80
N ARG A 155 34.18 -11.22 9.55
CA ARG A 155 35.57 -11.31 9.07
C ARG A 155 35.97 -12.78 8.98
#